data_AF-A0AAV6B9J1-F1
#
_entry.id   AF-A0AAV6B9J1-F1
#
_cell.length_a   1.000
_cell.length_b   1.000
_cell.length_c   1.000
_cell.angle_alpha   90.00
_cell.angle_beta   90.00
_cell.angle_gamma   90.00
#
_symmetry.space_group_name_H-M   'P 1'
#
loop_
_entity.id
_entity.type
_entity.pdbx_description
1 polymer ?
#
loop_
_entity_poly.entity_id
_entity_poly.type
_entity_poly.pdbx_seq_one_letter_code
_entity_poly.pdbx_strand_id
1 'polypeptide(L)'
;MHTSLSEEVVWANGLAARLRVLQANGSDTAATVQQEFIAEELERALKEVVPSKRKVFLQTLADRFPAWHVAALPGDAVTARAEIVEDTPERRLESLVQIASELTEKQKADFTHKLKAAGFVVVERTGTFQVTEELQKVFGKELSNLDADRALKLLILTASFALSAEKLVWKLWKEIGERSNIRRDASPATDMTLLMRRYLGGDSEVSSQQINQLVEQSRKLTAGLLMALGGVGPEFAKKFQEKFVPNEIEALAQIEKKFAESIEKACWRKYGELYNDFGNDVAIDNLIKEAVVRYVIKIMGQKAAA
;
A
#
# COMPACT_ATOMS: atom_id res chain seq x y z
N MET A 1 -0.21 42.83 -64.90
CA MET A 1 0.95 42.11 -65.46
C MET A 1 0.72 40.62 -65.24
N HIS A 2 0.40 39.87 -66.29
CA HIS A 2 0.20 38.43 -66.21
C HIS A 2 1.57 37.74 -66.16
N THR A 3 1.98 37.25 -65.00
CA THR A 3 3.13 36.35 -64.87
C THR A 3 2.73 34.99 -65.40
N SER A 4 2.98 34.72 -66.68
CA SER A 4 2.89 33.37 -67.24
C SER A 4 3.94 32.50 -66.53
N LEU A 5 3.49 31.61 -65.63
CA LEU A 5 4.36 30.60 -65.04
C LEU A 5 4.97 29.76 -66.17
N SER A 6 6.26 29.47 -66.09
CA SER A 6 6.93 28.66 -67.10
C SER A 6 6.35 27.24 -67.14
N GLU A 7 6.40 26.60 -68.30
CA GLU A 7 5.83 25.25 -68.53
C GLU A 7 6.41 24.23 -67.53
N GLU A 8 7.70 24.36 -67.20
CA GLU A 8 8.40 23.52 -66.22
C GLU A 8 7.82 23.68 -64.81
N VAL A 9 7.46 24.91 -64.43
CA VAL A 9 6.89 25.24 -63.12
C VAL A 9 5.48 24.70 -62.99
N VAL A 10 4.66 24.81 -64.03
CA VAL A 10 3.29 24.26 -64.05
C VAL A 10 3.33 22.74 -63.95
N TRP A 11 4.20 22.08 -64.73
CA TRP A 11 4.38 20.63 -64.66
C TRP A 11 4.89 20.18 -63.28
N ALA A 12 5.91 20.84 -62.73
CA ALA A 12 6.49 20.49 -61.45
C ALA A 12 5.48 20.65 -60.29
N ASN A 13 4.66 21.71 -60.31
CA ASN A 13 3.59 21.90 -59.33
C ASN A 13 2.53 20.80 -59.40
N GLY A 14 2.07 20.46 -60.61
CA GLY A 14 1.06 19.42 -60.82
C GLY A 14 1.56 18.03 -60.42
N LEU A 15 2.82 17.69 -60.73
CA LEU A 15 3.41 16.42 -60.34
C LEU A 15 3.72 16.36 -58.84
N ALA A 16 4.25 17.44 -58.25
CA ALA A 16 4.48 17.50 -56.80
C ALA A 16 3.18 17.35 -56.00
N ALA A 17 2.06 17.90 -56.46
CA ALA A 17 0.75 17.71 -55.83
C ALA A 17 0.32 16.23 -55.85
N ARG A 18 0.46 15.55 -57.00
CA ARG A 18 0.12 14.11 -57.13
C ARG A 18 1.02 13.22 -56.27
N LEU A 19 2.34 13.48 -56.27
CA LEU A 19 3.28 12.74 -55.44
C LEU A 19 3.01 12.92 -53.95
N ARG A 20 2.57 14.10 -53.50
CA ARG A 20 2.13 14.31 -52.10
C ARG A 20 0.88 13.50 -51.76
N VAL A 21 -0.10 13.43 -52.66
CA VAL A 21 -1.31 12.61 -52.45
C VAL A 21 -0.94 11.12 -52.38
N LEU A 22 -0.05 10.64 -53.25
CA LEU A 22 0.46 9.26 -53.19
C LEU A 22 1.21 8.98 -51.90
N GLN A 23 2.03 9.92 -51.42
CA GLN A 23 2.71 9.80 -50.13
C GLN A 23 1.75 9.79 -48.94
N ALA A 24 0.71 10.65 -48.95
CA ALA A 24 -0.29 10.72 -47.91
C ALA A 24 -1.15 9.44 -47.83
N ASN A 25 -1.49 8.84 -48.98
CA ASN A 25 -2.25 7.60 -49.04
C ASN A 25 -1.40 6.34 -48.77
N GLY A 26 -0.07 6.47 -48.78
CA GLY A 26 0.88 5.37 -48.57
C GLY A 26 1.38 5.22 -47.14
N SER A 27 0.77 5.89 -46.14
CA SER A 27 1.23 5.84 -44.74
C SER A 27 1.18 4.44 -44.11
N ASP A 28 0.35 3.56 -44.65
CA ASP A 28 0.15 2.18 -44.17
C ASP A 28 0.86 1.12 -45.01
N THR A 29 1.58 1.50 -46.08
CA THR A 29 2.30 0.57 -46.96
C THR A 29 3.80 0.53 -46.67
N ALA A 30 4.42 -0.63 -46.91
CA ALA A 30 5.86 -0.78 -46.73
C ALA A 30 6.64 0.18 -47.63
N ALA A 31 7.74 0.74 -47.12
CA ALA A 31 8.53 1.78 -47.80
C ALA A 31 9.00 1.40 -49.23
N THR A 32 9.22 0.10 -49.49
CA THR A 32 9.58 -0.41 -50.82
C THR A 32 8.44 -0.24 -51.83
N VAL A 33 7.20 -0.51 -51.42
CA VAL A 33 5.99 -0.37 -52.25
C VAL A 33 5.71 1.11 -52.53
N GLN A 34 5.94 1.99 -51.55
CA GLN A 34 5.79 3.42 -51.72
C GLN A 34 6.81 4.01 -52.74
N GLN A 35 8.04 3.49 -52.74
CA GLN A 35 9.06 3.88 -53.72
C GLN A 35 8.70 3.45 -55.13
N GLU A 36 8.12 2.27 -55.31
CA GLU A 36 7.65 1.77 -56.61
C GLU A 36 6.54 2.67 -57.18
N PHE A 37 5.52 3.03 -56.40
CA PHE A 37 4.46 3.94 -56.85
C PHE A 37 4.95 5.34 -57.24
N ILE A 38 5.94 5.87 -56.51
CA ILE A 38 6.55 7.17 -56.84
C ILE A 38 7.35 7.07 -58.14
N ALA A 39 8.10 5.98 -58.33
CA ALA A 39 8.87 5.74 -59.55
C ALA A 39 7.97 5.60 -60.77
N GLU A 40 6.86 4.85 -60.67
CA GLU A 40 5.87 4.69 -61.74
C GLU A 40 5.22 6.02 -62.13
N GLU A 41 4.86 6.84 -61.14
CA GLU A 41 4.22 8.14 -61.39
C GLU A 41 5.19 9.15 -62.03
N LEU A 42 6.47 9.13 -61.62
CA LEU A 42 7.54 9.90 -62.26
C LEU A 42 7.74 9.45 -63.71
N GLU A 43 7.80 8.15 -63.96
CA GLU A 43 7.97 7.61 -65.31
C GLU A 43 6.81 8.01 -66.21
N ARG A 44 5.57 7.90 -65.71
CA ARG A 44 4.36 8.32 -66.42
C ARG A 44 4.40 9.80 -66.79
N ALA A 45 4.77 10.67 -65.86
CA ALA A 45 4.84 12.10 -66.10
C ALA A 45 6.00 12.51 -67.03
N LEU A 46 7.11 11.76 -67.04
CA LEU A 46 8.26 12.01 -67.91
C LEU A 46 8.03 11.56 -69.37
N LYS A 47 7.03 10.70 -69.64
CA LYS A 47 6.65 10.31 -71.02
C LYS A 47 6.15 11.51 -71.83
N GLU A 48 5.52 12.48 -71.18
CA GLU A 48 5.00 13.70 -71.81
C GLU A 48 6.06 14.80 -71.98
N VAL A 49 7.26 14.62 -71.39
CA VAL A 49 8.36 15.60 -71.45
C VAL A 49 9.40 15.18 -72.49
N VAL A 50 9.72 16.10 -73.40
CA VAL A 50 10.76 15.93 -74.43
C VAL A 50 12.10 15.55 -73.78
N PRO A 51 12.82 14.50 -74.25
CA PRO A 51 14.02 13.98 -73.59
C PRO A 51 15.09 15.03 -73.25
N SER A 52 15.30 16.01 -74.13
CA SER A 52 16.28 17.09 -73.95
C SER A 52 15.92 18.07 -72.82
N LYS A 53 14.64 18.18 -72.45
CA LYS A 53 14.15 19.08 -71.38
C LYS A 53 13.98 18.38 -70.02
N ARG A 54 13.98 17.04 -69.97
CA ARG A 54 13.72 16.25 -68.74
C ARG A 54 14.56 16.67 -67.55
N LYS A 55 15.84 17.01 -67.77
CA LYS A 55 16.74 17.48 -66.71
C LYS A 55 16.22 18.75 -66.03
N VAL A 56 15.74 19.72 -66.80
CA VAL A 56 15.22 21.00 -66.29
C VAL A 56 13.91 20.78 -65.51
N PHE A 57 13.04 19.92 -66.03
CA PHE A 57 11.77 19.56 -65.39
C PHE A 57 11.99 18.83 -64.05
N LEU A 58 12.91 17.85 -64.01
CA LEU A 58 13.25 17.13 -62.78
C LEU A 58 13.95 18.02 -61.75
N GLN A 59 14.80 18.95 -62.19
CA GLN A 59 15.45 19.90 -61.28
C GLN A 59 14.44 20.87 -60.68
N THR A 60 13.49 21.36 -61.49
CA THR A 60 12.37 22.20 -61.03
C THR A 60 11.44 21.45 -60.06
N LEU A 61 11.27 20.13 -60.26
CA LEU A 61 10.53 19.27 -59.33
C LEU A 61 11.28 19.08 -58.01
N ALA A 62 12.59 18.82 -58.05
CA ALA A 62 13.43 18.65 -56.87
C ALA A 62 13.44 19.90 -55.97
N ASP A 63 13.39 21.09 -56.57
CA ASP A 63 13.28 22.35 -55.82
C ASP A 63 11.94 22.51 -55.08
N ARG A 64 10.90 21.75 -55.48
CA ARG A 64 9.51 21.87 -54.98
C ARG A 64 9.04 20.63 -54.21
N PHE A 65 9.76 19.52 -54.29
CA PHE A 65 9.44 18.25 -53.67
C PHE A 65 10.71 17.49 -53.25
N PRO A 66 10.85 17.04 -51.99
CA PRO A 66 9.92 17.21 -50.88
C PRO A 66 10.16 18.52 -50.13
N ALA A 67 9.41 19.57 -50.45
CA ALA A 67 9.44 20.80 -49.65
C ALA A 67 8.54 20.63 -48.41
N TRP A 68 9.14 20.40 -47.23
CA TRP A 68 8.45 20.41 -45.93
C TRP A 68 8.04 21.81 -45.44
N HIS A 69 8.10 22.82 -46.31
CA HIS A 69 7.66 24.18 -45.99
C HIS A 69 6.28 24.43 -46.61
N VAL A 70 5.30 24.53 -45.71
CA VAL A 70 3.92 24.93 -45.96
C VAL A 70 3.90 26.27 -46.70
N ALA A 71 3.69 26.23 -48.01
CA ALA A 71 3.20 27.39 -48.74
C ALA A 71 1.68 27.41 -48.57
N ALA A 72 1.20 28.36 -47.77
CA ALA A 72 -0.21 28.64 -47.59
C ALA A 72 -0.92 28.74 -48.94
N LEU A 73 -1.87 27.84 -49.18
CA LEU A 73 -2.82 27.98 -50.28
C LEU A 73 -3.80 29.12 -49.93
N PRO A 74 -4.22 29.95 -50.89
CA PRO A 74 -5.33 30.90 -50.70
C PRO A 74 -6.62 30.13 -50.41
N GLY A 75 -7.43 30.66 -49.48
CA GLY A 75 -8.58 29.99 -48.90
C GLY A 75 -9.63 29.52 -49.90
N ASP A 76 -10.02 28.26 -49.74
CA ASP A 76 -11.41 27.78 -49.63
C ASP A 76 -11.38 26.25 -49.64
N ALA A 77 -11.14 25.65 -48.46
CA ALA A 77 -11.47 24.27 -48.09
C ALA A 77 -10.86 23.96 -46.72
N VAL A 78 -11.35 24.61 -45.66
CA VAL A 78 -11.12 24.13 -44.29
C VAL A 78 -12.20 23.10 -43.99
N THR A 79 -11.94 21.85 -44.33
CA THR A 79 -12.57 20.71 -43.66
C THR A 79 -11.47 19.72 -43.27
N ALA A 80 -11.42 19.45 -41.98
CA ALA A 80 -10.45 18.61 -41.28
C ALA A 80 -9.00 19.11 -41.38
N ARG A 81 -8.72 20.15 -40.59
CA ARG A 81 -7.38 20.43 -40.07
C ARG A 81 -6.97 19.18 -39.27
N ALA A 82 -6.28 18.23 -39.89
CA ALA A 82 -5.52 17.25 -39.14
C ALA A 82 -4.62 18.07 -38.22
N GLU A 83 -4.82 17.94 -36.91
CA GLU A 83 -3.92 18.51 -35.94
C GLU A 83 -2.52 18.05 -36.36
N ILE A 84 -1.67 19.02 -36.69
CA ILE A 84 -0.24 18.80 -36.67
C ILE A 84 0.02 18.43 -35.23
N VAL A 85 0.05 17.12 -34.98
CA VAL A 85 0.47 16.56 -33.73
C VAL A 85 1.93 16.96 -33.63
N GLU A 86 2.19 18.08 -32.98
CA GLU A 86 3.55 18.45 -32.63
C GLU A 86 4.13 17.26 -31.88
N ASP A 87 5.20 16.69 -32.44
CA ASP A 87 5.94 15.57 -31.86
C ASP A 87 6.80 16.10 -30.72
N THR A 88 6.11 16.63 -29.71
CA THR A 88 6.72 17.23 -28.55
C THR A 88 7.21 16.13 -27.61
N PRO A 89 8.28 16.38 -26.84
CA PRO A 89 8.74 15.47 -25.79
C PRO A 89 7.60 15.03 -24.86
N GLU A 90 6.67 15.92 -24.57
CA GLU A 90 5.51 15.67 -23.71
C GLU A 90 4.58 14.62 -24.32
N ARG A 91 4.27 14.71 -25.61
CA ARG A 91 3.38 13.75 -26.27
C ARG A 91 4.02 12.37 -26.45
N ARG A 92 5.34 12.33 -26.66
CA ARG A 92 6.10 11.07 -26.64
C ARG A 92 6.07 10.42 -25.26
N LEU A 93 6.17 11.22 -24.20
CA LEU A 93 6.06 10.74 -22.83
C LEU A 93 4.65 10.23 -22.52
N GLU A 94 3.61 10.96 -22.93
CA GLU A 94 2.21 10.52 -22.80
C GLU A 94 1.95 9.20 -23.52
N SER A 95 2.46 9.06 -24.74
CA SER A 95 2.34 7.82 -25.51
C SER A 95 3.06 6.66 -24.81
N LEU A 96 4.24 6.90 -24.23
CA LEU A 96 4.98 5.91 -23.44
C LEU A 96 4.21 5.52 -22.16
N VAL A 97 3.58 6.48 -21.48
CA VAL A 97 2.76 6.23 -20.29
C VAL A 97 1.53 5.41 -20.63
N GLN A 98 0.90 5.68 -21.77
CA GLN A 98 -0.30 4.96 -22.22
C GLN A 98 -0.02 3.47 -22.47
N ILE A 99 1.14 3.14 -23.03
CA ILE A 99 1.55 1.75 -23.29
C ILE A 99 2.29 1.10 -22.11
N ALA A 100 2.57 1.85 -21.03
CA ALA A 100 3.45 1.41 -19.95
C ALA A 100 2.94 0.15 -19.22
N SER A 101 1.61 -0.02 -19.12
CA SER A 101 0.98 -1.21 -18.52
C SER A 101 1.11 -2.47 -19.37
N GLU A 102 1.35 -2.31 -20.68
CA GLU A 102 1.49 -3.41 -21.63
C GLU A 102 2.96 -3.87 -21.77
N LEU A 103 3.90 -3.12 -21.21
CA LEU A 103 5.32 -3.46 -21.21
C LEU A 103 5.61 -4.65 -20.29
N THR A 104 6.43 -5.57 -20.78
CA THR A 104 7.02 -6.64 -19.96
C THR A 104 8.04 -6.09 -18.97
N GLU A 105 8.31 -6.81 -17.88
CA GLU A 105 9.31 -6.41 -16.88
C GLU A 105 10.72 -6.22 -17.47
N LYS A 106 11.08 -7.02 -18.47
CA LYS A 106 12.34 -6.86 -19.21
C LYS A 106 12.38 -5.53 -19.98
N GLN A 107 11.29 -5.16 -20.67
CA GLN A 107 11.20 -3.89 -21.40
C GLN A 107 11.23 -2.69 -20.46
N LYS A 108 10.57 -2.78 -19.30
CA LYS A 108 10.62 -1.74 -18.26
C LYS A 108 12.03 -1.55 -17.71
N ALA A 109 12.76 -2.63 -17.47
CA ALA A 109 14.16 -2.59 -17.03
C ALA A 109 15.07 -1.94 -18.09
N ASP A 110 14.91 -2.33 -19.36
CA ASP A 110 15.67 -1.78 -20.48
C ASP A 110 15.39 -0.28 -20.69
N PHE A 111 14.13 0.15 -20.56
CA PHE A 111 13.75 1.57 -20.66
C PHE A 111 14.29 2.37 -19.49
N THR A 112 14.23 1.82 -18.28
CA THR A 112 14.83 2.42 -17.07
C THR A 112 16.34 2.64 -17.27
N HIS A 113 17.05 1.64 -17.81
CA HIS A 113 18.48 1.77 -18.09
C HIS A 113 18.77 2.87 -19.13
N LYS A 114 17.99 2.94 -20.22
CA LYS A 114 18.12 3.98 -21.25
C LYS A 114 17.83 5.38 -20.72
N LEU A 115 16.81 5.53 -19.87
CA LEU A 115 16.46 6.81 -19.24
C LEU A 115 17.58 7.26 -18.29
N LYS A 116 18.14 6.36 -17.48
CA LYS A 116 19.30 6.64 -16.62
C LYS A 116 20.53 7.07 -17.43
N ALA A 117 20.82 6.38 -18.54
CA ALA A 117 21.92 6.73 -19.43
C ALA A 117 21.73 8.10 -20.10
N ALA A 118 20.48 8.52 -20.33
CA ALA A 118 20.12 9.83 -20.85
C ALA A 118 20.12 10.94 -19.77
N GLY A 119 20.56 10.66 -18.54
CA GLY A 119 20.64 11.64 -17.46
C GLY A 119 19.33 11.85 -16.69
N PHE A 120 18.28 11.07 -16.99
CA PHE A 120 17.06 11.09 -16.17
C PHE A 120 17.31 10.32 -14.87
N VAL A 121 17.11 10.99 -13.75
CA VAL A 121 17.10 10.34 -12.44
C VAL A 121 15.79 9.57 -12.33
N VAL A 122 15.84 8.26 -12.55
CA VAL A 122 14.73 7.38 -12.14
C VAL A 122 14.77 7.30 -10.63
N VAL A 123 14.05 8.22 -9.99
CA VAL A 123 13.76 8.18 -8.56
C VAL A 123 12.83 6.98 -8.38
N GLU A 124 13.33 5.87 -7.84
CA GLU A 124 12.47 4.86 -7.22
C GLU A 124 11.56 5.62 -6.26
N ARG A 125 10.23 5.57 -6.49
CA ARG A 125 9.24 6.40 -5.80
C ARG A 125 9.49 6.45 -4.28
N THR A 126 10.21 7.45 -3.81
CA THR A 126 10.01 8.04 -2.50
C THR A 126 9.00 9.16 -2.67
N GLY A 127 7.78 8.76 -3.06
CA GLY A 127 6.67 9.70 -3.20
C GLY A 127 6.35 10.28 -1.84
N THR A 128 6.27 11.61 -1.75
CA THR A 128 5.58 12.24 -0.62
C THR A 128 4.10 11.98 -0.80
N PHE A 129 3.48 11.32 0.17
CA PHE A 129 2.05 11.04 0.16
C PHE A 129 1.30 12.13 0.93
N GLN A 130 0.13 12.52 0.44
CA GLN A 130 -0.78 13.32 1.24
C GLN A 130 -1.30 12.49 2.41
N VAL A 131 -1.29 13.09 3.59
CA VAL A 131 -1.66 12.42 4.84
C VAL A 131 -3.18 12.37 4.95
N THR A 132 -3.73 11.20 5.31
CA THR A 132 -5.18 11.05 5.55
C THR A 132 -5.61 11.73 6.85
N GLU A 133 -6.89 12.11 6.94
CA GLU A 133 -7.45 12.68 8.18
C GLU A 133 -7.28 11.75 9.40
N GLU A 134 -7.35 10.45 9.19
CA GLU A 134 -7.17 9.43 10.22
C GLU A 134 -5.76 9.47 10.80
N LEU A 135 -4.75 9.61 9.95
CA LEU A 135 -3.37 9.70 10.39
C LEU A 135 -3.09 11.04 11.08
N GLN A 136 -3.71 12.14 10.63
CA GLN A 136 -3.66 13.44 11.29
C GLN A 136 -4.31 13.42 12.68
N LYS A 137 -5.36 12.60 12.90
CA LYS A 137 -5.94 12.43 14.25
C LYS A 137 -4.96 11.77 15.22
N VAL A 138 -4.10 10.88 14.73
CA VAL A 138 -3.13 10.14 15.57
C VAL A 138 -1.87 10.96 15.81
N PHE A 139 -1.29 11.58 14.79
CA PHE A 139 0.00 12.27 14.86
C PHE A 139 -0.08 13.80 14.92
N GLY A 140 -1.29 14.37 14.80
CA GLY A 140 -1.53 15.80 14.80
C GLY A 140 -1.78 16.38 13.40
N LYS A 141 -2.55 17.48 13.35
CA LYS A 141 -2.94 18.15 12.09
C LYS A 141 -1.78 18.78 11.32
N GLU A 142 -0.63 18.95 11.96
CA GLU A 142 0.58 19.51 11.34
C GLU A 142 1.26 18.51 10.37
N LEU A 143 0.94 17.21 10.48
CA LEU A 143 1.41 16.19 9.56
C LEU A 143 0.65 16.31 8.23
N SER A 144 1.20 17.07 7.29
CA SER A 144 0.60 17.34 5.98
C SER A 144 1.11 16.41 4.87
N ASN A 145 2.40 16.08 4.90
CA ASN A 145 3.07 15.23 3.91
C ASN A 145 3.83 14.10 4.59
N LEU A 146 3.86 12.95 3.94
CA LEU A 146 4.48 11.74 4.45
C LEU A 146 5.60 11.27 3.53
N ASP A 147 6.83 11.24 4.04
CA ASP A 147 7.97 10.66 3.34
C ASP A 147 7.89 9.13 3.35
N ALA A 148 7.79 8.51 2.17
CA ALA A 148 7.60 7.06 2.02
C ALA A 148 8.65 6.20 2.73
N ASP A 149 9.93 6.55 2.61
CA ASP A 149 11.02 5.75 3.18
C ASP A 149 11.02 5.83 4.71
N ARG A 150 10.80 7.03 5.26
CA ARG A 150 10.64 7.23 6.70
C ARG A 150 9.37 6.55 7.23
N ALA A 151 8.28 6.55 6.45
CA ALA A 151 7.05 5.84 6.78
C ALA A 151 7.30 4.34 6.95
N LEU A 152 7.96 3.74 5.98
CA LEU A 152 8.27 2.31 5.97
C LEU A 152 9.20 1.95 7.13
N LYS A 153 10.21 2.78 7.40
CA LYS A 153 11.09 2.60 8.58
C LYS A 153 10.30 2.66 9.88
N LEU A 154 9.40 3.62 10.04
CA LEU A 154 8.54 3.72 11.22
C LEU A 154 7.58 2.53 11.33
N LEU A 155 7.00 2.07 10.22
CA LEU A 155 6.14 0.89 10.16
C LEU A 155 6.90 -0.36 10.63
N ILE A 156 8.14 -0.55 10.17
CA ILE A 156 8.98 -1.69 10.59
C ILE A 156 9.22 -1.64 12.10
N LEU A 157 9.59 -0.48 12.65
CA LEU A 157 9.86 -0.33 14.09
C LEU A 157 8.60 -0.57 14.94
N THR A 158 7.48 0.02 14.54
CA THR A 158 6.20 -0.12 15.25
C THR A 158 5.64 -1.54 15.14
N ALA A 159 5.73 -2.18 13.98
CA ALA A 159 5.33 -3.58 13.80
C ALA A 159 6.22 -4.52 14.63
N SER A 160 7.54 -4.31 14.65
CA SER A 160 8.46 -5.11 15.46
C SER A 160 8.13 -5.01 16.96
N PHE A 161 7.89 -3.79 17.44
CA PHE A 161 7.44 -3.56 18.81
C PHE A 161 6.10 -4.25 19.10
N ALA A 162 5.09 -4.04 18.25
CA ALA A 162 3.75 -4.60 18.44
C ALA A 162 3.76 -6.13 18.46
N LEU A 163 4.45 -6.77 17.51
CA LEU A 163 4.56 -8.23 17.43
C LEU A 163 5.35 -8.82 18.61
N SER A 164 6.38 -8.11 19.09
CA SER A 164 7.15 -8.55 20.26
C SER A 164 6.33 -8.43 21.55
N ALA A 165 5.62 -7.31 21.73
CA ALA A 165 4.71 -7.10 22.84
C ALA A 165 3.58 -8.14 22.84
N GLU A 166 2.95 -8.39 21.68
CA GLU A 166 1.90 -9.38 21.53
C GLU A 166 2.39 -10.78 21.95
N LYS A 167 3.58 -11.21 21.50
CA LYS A 167 4.15 -12.50 21.89
C LYS A 167 4.34 -12.62 23.41
N LEU A 168 4.86 -11.57 24.06
CA LEU A 168 5.05 -11.55 25.51
C LEU A 168 3.73 -11.59 26.26
N VAL A 169 2.75 -10.80 25.83
CA VAL A 169 1.40 -10.73 26.41
C VAL A 169 0.72 -12.10 26.35
N TRP A 170 0.74 -12.76 25.19
CA TRP A 170 0.14 -14.09 25.07
C TRP A 170 0.92 -15.18 25.80
N LYS A 171 2.25 -15.06 25.89
CA LYS A 171 3.06 -15.98 26.71
C LYS A 171 2.65 -15.88 28.18
N LEU A 172 2.56 -14.67 28.72
CA LEU A 172 2.10 -14.44 30.09
C LEU A 172 0.67 -14.93 30.28
N TRP A 173 -0.24 -14.61 29.35
CA TRP A 173 -1.63 -15.05 29.44
C TRP A 173 -1.77 -16.57 29.42
N LYS A 174 -0.97 -17.28 28.62
CA LYS A 174 -0.97 -18.75 28.60
C LYS A 174 -0.57 -19.34 29.95
N GLU A 175 0.35 -18.70 30.66
CA GLU A 175 0.83 -19.14 31.96
C GLU A 175 -0.20 -18.94 33.08
N ILE A 176 -0.92 -17.82 33.07
CA ILE A 176 -1.83 -17.46 34.18
C ILE A 176 -3.31 -17.74 33.86
N GLY A 177 -3.69 -17.76 32.59
CA GLY A 177 -5.05 -17.81 32.09
C GLY A 177 -5.45 -19.15 31.48
N GLU A 178 -4.76 -20.24 31.80
CA GLU A 178 -4.99 -21.58 31.23
C GLU A 178 -6.44 -22.05 31.33
N ARG A 179 -7.12 -21.73 32.44
CA ARG A 179 -8.53 -22.07 32.69
C ARG A 179 -9.52 -21.10 32.04
N SER A 180 -9.05 -20.05 31.39
CA SER A 180 -9.92 -19.06 30.75
C SER A 180 -10.40 -19.53 29.37
N ASN A 181 -11.57 -19.02 28.97
CA ASN A 181 -12.09 -19.19 27.61
C ASN A 181 -11.43 -18.24 26.59
N ILE A 182 -10.60 -17.30 27.05
CA ILE A 182 -9.87 -16.37 26.19
C ILE A 182 -8.64 -17.12 25.69
N ARG A 183 -8.73 -17.61 24.46
CA ARG A 183 -7.64 -18.34 23.81
C ARG A 183 -7.18 -17.59 22.58
N ARG A 184 -5.88 -17.68 22.30
CA ARG A 184 -5.38 -17.41 20.97
C ARG A 184 -5.74 -18.63 20.13
N ASP A 185 -6.67 -18.46 19.20
CA ASP A 185 -6.92 -19.49 18.21
C ASP A 185 -5.62 -19.72 17.41
N ALA A 186 -5.31 -20.98 17.10
CA ALA A 186 -4.17 -21.36 16.26
C ALA A 186 -4.50 -21.20 14.77
N SER A 187 -5.71 -20.76 14.44
CA SER A 187 -6.15 -20.43 13.10
C SER A 187 -5.25 -19.36 12.44
N PRO A 188 -5.01 -19.46 11.13
CA PRO A 188 -4.42 -18.38 10.34
C PRO A 188 -5.12 -17.01 10.51
N ALA A 189 -6.41 -17.01 10.89
CA ALA A 189 -7.21 -15.81 11.09
C ALA A 189 -6.89 -15.02 12.38
N THR A 190 -6.07 -15.56 13.27
CA THR A 190 -5.65 -14.92 14.54
C THR A 190 -4.13 -14.75 14.64
N ASP A 191 -3.41 -15.15 13.60
CA ASP A 191 -1.99 -14.84 13.45
C ASP A 191 -1.82 -13.41 12.94
N MET A 192 -1.44 -12.50 13.85
CA MET A 192 -1.19 -11.09 13.56
C MET A 192 -0.10 -10.87 12.51
N THR A 193 0.96 -11.70 12.52
CA THR A 193 2.03 -11.57 11.54
C THR A 193 1.51 -11.92 10.15
N LEU A 194 0.78 -13.03 10.03
CA LEU A 194 0.21 -13.47 8.77
C LEU A 194 -0.82 -12.47 8.23
N LEU A 195 -1.74 -11.99 9.07
CA LEU A 195 -2.77 -11.04 8.66
C LEU A 195 -2.19 -9.68 8.27
N MET A 196 -1.24 -9.13 9.04
CA MET A 196 -0.58 -7.88 8.68
C MET A 196 0.17 -8.02 7.35
N ARG A 197 0.84 -9.16 7.11
CA ARG A 197 1.53 -9.42 5.84
C ARG A 197 0.54 -9.46 4.66
N ARG A 198 -0.57 -10.17 4.79
CA ARG A 198 -1.61 -10.27 3.74
C ARG A 198 -2.25 -8.90 3.46
N TYR A 199 -2.59 -8.16 4.52
CA TYR A 199 -3.15 -6.81 4.43
C TYR A 199 -2.22 -5.84 3.71
N LEU A 200 -0.93 -5.78 4.12
CA LEU A 200 0.07 -4.93 3.47
C LEU A 200 0.39 -5.37 2.04
N GLY A 201 0.21 -6.66 1.73
CA GLY A 201 0.33 -7.21 0.39
C GLY A 201 -0.84 -6.91 -0.54
N GLY A 202 -1.88 -6.23 -0.05
CA GLY A 202 -3.07 -5.88 -0.84
C GLY A 202 -4.06 -7.03 -1.05
N ASP A 203 -4.02 -8.05 -0.19
CA ASP A 203 -4.95 -9.17 -0.25
C ASP A 203 -6.38 -8.70 0.09
N SER A 204 -7.29 -8.81 -0.90
CA SER A 204 -8.68 -8.36 -0.77
C SER A 204 -9.51 -9.16 0.24
N GLU A 205 -9.06 -10.36 0.64
CA GLU A 205 -9.73 -11.14 1.67
C GLU A 205 -9.48 -10.62 3.09
N VAL A 206 -8.48 -9.75 3.26
CA VAL A 206 -8.14 -9.16 4.57
C VAL A 206 -8.61 -7.72 4.62
N SER A 207 -9.73 -7.50 5.29
CA SER A 207 -10.30 -6.17 5.53
C SER A 207 -9.59 -5.42 6.65
N SER A 208 -9.63 -4.08 6.61
CA SER A 208 -9.15 -3.23 7.70
C SER A 208 -9.90 -3.52 9.02
N GLN A 209 -11.16 -3.97 8.94
CA GLN A 209 -11.95 -4.34 10.11
C GLN A 209 -11.36 -5.56 10.84
N GLN A 210 -10.89 -6.58 10.11
CA GLN A 210 -10.24 -7.74 10.72
C GLN A 210 -8.94 -7.36 11.43
N ILE A 211 -8.12 -6.49 10.81
CA ILE A 211 -6.90 -5.97 11.45
C ILE A 211 -7.24 -5.17 12.71
N ASN A 212 -8.23 -4.27 12.64
CA ASN A 212 -8.65 -3.49 13.80
C ASN A 212 -9.18 -4.36 14.93
N GLN A 213 -9.98 -5.39 14.65
CA GLN A 213 -10.47 -6.33 15.67
C GLN A 213 -9.32 -7.06 16.37
N LEU A 214 -8.33 -7.51 15.61
CA LEU A 214 -7.16 -8.19 16.16
C LEU A 214 -6.30 -7.27 17.02
N VAL A 215 -6.03 -6.06 16.54
CA VAL A 215 -5.29 -5.02 17.29
C VAL A 215 -6.04 -4.67 18.58
N GLU A 216 -7.36 -4.48 18.51
CA GLU A 216 -8.19 -4.19 19.68
C GLU A 216 -8.21 -5.34 20.69
N GLN A 217 -8.25 -6.58 20.23
CA GLN A 217 -8.16 -7.75 21.11
C GLN A 217 -6.82 -7.77 21.85
N SER A 218 -5.70 -7.56 21.14
CA SER A 218 -4.36 -7.47 21.73
C SER A 218 -4.25 -6.30 22.72
N ARG A 219 -4.80 -5.13 22.37
CA ARG A 219 -4.85 -3.94 23.22
C ARG A 219 -5.63 -4.20 24.51
N LYS A 220 -6.82 -4.79 24.43
CA LYS A 220 -7.65 -5.10 25.61
C LYS A 220 -6.99 -6.12 26.52
N LEU A 221 -6.35 -7.14 25.97
CA LEU A 221 -5.63 -8.14 26.76
C LEU A 221 -4.46 -7.49 27.50
N THR A 222 -3.66 -6.69 26.80
CA THR A 222 -2.55 -5.92 27.38
C THR A 222 -3.05 -5.00 28.49
N ALA A 223 -4.10 -4.22 28.22
CA ALA A 223 -4.69 -3.31 29.18
C ALA A 223 -5.23 -4.04 30.42
N GLY A 224 -5.90 -5.19 30.23
CA GLY A 224 -6.40 -6.02 31.31
C GLY A 224 -5.29 -6.51 32.24
N LEU A 225 -4.16 -6.95 31.67
CA LEU A 225 -2.99 -7.39 32.43
C LEU A 225 -2.36 -6.22 33.22
N LEU A 226 -2.22 -5.06 32.59
CA LEU A 226 -1.68 -3.86 33.25
C LEU A 226 -2.59 -3.37 34.38
N MET A 227 -3.90 -3.35 34.16
CA MET A 227 -4.87 -2.95 35.20
C MET A 227 -4.90 -3.93 36.37
N ALA A 228 -4.69 -5.22 36.11
CA ALA A 228 -4.61 -6.21 37.18
C ALA A 228 -3.48 -5.90 38.17
N LEU A 229 -2.36 -5.33 37.74
CA LEU A 229 -1.24 -4.96 38.62
C LEU A 229 -1.67 -4.00 39.74
N GLY A 230 -2.56 -3.05 39.44
CA GLY A 230 -3.09 -2.12 40.45
C GLY A 230 -4.25 -2.68 41.26
N GLY A 231 -5.03 -3.60 40.69
CA GLY A 231 -6.28 -4.09 41.29
C GLY A 231 -6.14 -5.33 42.18
N VAL A 232 -5.12 -6.17 41.94
CA VAL A 232 -4.99 -7.47 42.62
C VAL A 232 -4.57 -7.32 44.08
N GLY A 233 -3.71 -6.36 44.40
CA GLY A 233 -3.23 -6.13 45.77
C GLY A 233 -4.37 -5.89 46.77
N PRO A 234 -5.24 -4.90 46.56
CA PRO A 234 -6.40 -4.66 47.43
C PRO A 234 -7.38 -5.83 47.50
N GLU A 235 -7.63 -6.52 46.38
CA GLU A 235 -8.53 -7.68 46.36
C GLU A 235 -7.96 -8.85 47.17
N PHE A 236 -6.68 -9.15 47.00
CA PHE A 236 -5.96 -10.16 47.78
C PHE A 236 -5.96 -9.79 49.26
N ALA A 237 -5.55 -8.57 49.60
CA ALA A 237 -5.47 -8.09 50.98
C ALA A 237 -6.82 -8.22 51.70
N LYS A 238 -7.92 -7.85 51.03
CA LYS A 238 -9.28 -8.00 51.57
C LYS A 238 -9.60 -9.47 51.88
N LYS A 239 -9.39 -10.39 50.94
CA LYS A 239 -9.67 -11.83 51.14
C LYS A 239 -8.77 -12.45 52.20
N PHE A 240 -7.51 -12.04 52.24
CA PHE A 240 -6.55 -12.50 53.23
C PHE A 240 -6.98 -12.03 54.63
N GLN A 241 -7.33 -10.75 54.79
CA GLN A 241 -7.85 -10.22 56.04
C GLN A 241 -9.10 -10.99 56.48
N GLU A 242 -10.11 -11.13 55.62
CA GLU A 242 -11.36 -11.86 55.93
C GLU A 242 -11.12 -13.26 56.51
N LYS A 243 -10.05 -13.97 56.08
CA LYS A 243 -9.73 -15.32 56.57
C LYS A 243 -8.87 -15.34 57.82
N PHE A 244 -8.04 -14.32 58.05
CA PHE A 244 -7.07 -14.30 59.14
C PHE A 244 -7.38 -13.26 60.23
N VAL A 245 -8.58 -12.65 60.23
CA VAL A 245 -8.99 -11.80 61.36
C VAL A 245 -9.08 -12.66 62.64
N PRO A 246 -8.46 -12.25 63.75
CA PRO A 246 -8.47 -13.02 65.01
C PRO A 246 -9.86 -13.43 65.47
N ASN A 247 -10.85 -12.53 65.39
CA ASN A 247 -12.21 -12.80 65.82
C ASN A 247 -12.89 -13.91 65.00
N GLU A 248 -12.60 -13.99 63.71
CA GLU A 248 -13.15 -15.03 62.83
C GLU A 248 -12.51 -16.39 63.13
N ILE A 249 -11.19 -16.40 63.37
CA ILE A 249 -10.45 -17.61 63.78
C ILE A 249 -10.99 -18.12 65.11
N GLU A 250 -11.19 -17.23 66.10
CA GLU A 250 -11.72 -17.60 67.41
C GLU A 250 -13.15 -18.15 67.31
N ALA A 251 -14.02 -17.52 66.51
CA ALA A 251 -15.38 -17.99 66.28
C ALA A 251 -15.40 -19.40 65.67
N LEU A 252 -14.58 -19.65 64.64
CA LEU A 252 -14.46 -20.98 64.02
C LEU A 252 -13.84 -22.01 64.98
N ALA A 253 -12.81 -21.62 65.73
CA ALA A 253 -12.15 -22.48 66.70
C ALA A 253 -13.09 -22.89 67.84
N GLN A 254 -13.96 -21.99 68.30
CA GLN A 254 -14.94 -22.27 69.35
C GLN A 254 -15.96 -23.34 68.91
N ILE A 255 -16.34 -23.37 67.63
CA ILE A 255 -17.25 -24.37 67.07
C ILE A 255 -16.58 -25.76 67.00
N GLU A 256 -15.30 -25.80 66.62
CA GLU A 256 -14.54 -27.04 66.40
C GLU A 256 -13.75 -27.52 67.63
N LYS A 257 -13.89 -26.83 68.76
CA LYS A 257 -13.12 -27.06 69.98
C LYS A 257 -13.43 -28.44 70.56
N LYS A 258 -12.38 -29.22 70.88
CA LYS A 258 -12.53 -30.52 71.56
C LYS A 258 -12.78 -30.32 73.06
N PHE A 259 -13.50 -31.26 73.69
CA PHE A 259 -13.98 -31.15 75.08
C PHE A 259 -12.89 -30.83 76.13
N ALA A 260 -11.64 -31.27 75.92
CA ALA A 260 -10.51 -31.05 76.83
C ALA A 260 -9.44 -30.08 76.27
N GLU A 261 -9.73 -29.35 75.18
CA GLU A 261 -8.79 -28.43 74.53
C GLU A 261 -8.98 -26.99 75.07
N SER A 262 -7.91 -26.20 75.19
CA SER A 262 -8.03 -24.76 75.49
C SER A 262 -8.44 -23.99 74.23
N ILE A 263 -9.10 -22.84 74.39
CA ILE A 263 -9.49 -22.02 73.23
C ILE A 263 -8.26 -21.58 72.42
N GLU A 264 -7.16 -21.21 73.09
CA GLU A 264 -5.90 -20.84 72.43
C GLU A 264 -5.35 -21.97 71.54
N LYS A 265 -5.38 -23.22 72.02
CA LYS A 265 -4.91 -24.37 71.25
C LYS A 265 -5.81 -24.65 70.05
N ALA A 266 -7.13 -24.51 70.23
CA ALA A 266 -8.09 -24.61 69.12
C ALA A 266 -7.86 -23.50 68.08
N CYS A 267 -7.63 -22.25 68.50
CA CYS A 267 -7.32 -21.12 67.63
C CYS A 267 -6.02 -21.33 66.83
N TRP A 268 -4.95 -21.80 67.49
CA TRP A 268 -3.68 -22.09 66.80
C TRP A 268 -3.82 -23.20 65.77
N ARG A 269 -4.52 -24.29 66.12
CA ARG A 269 -4.85 -25.36 65.18
C ARG A 269 -5.62 -24.81 63.98
N LYS A 270 -6.65 -23.98 64.23
CA LYS A 270 -7.46 -23.40 63.16
C LYS A 270 -6.67 -22.46 62.27
N TYR A 271 -5.81 -21.63 62.83
CA TYR A 271 -4.87 -20.81 62.08
C TYR A 271 -3.98 -21.67 61.17
N GLY A 272 -3.40 -22.76 61.70
CA GLY A 272 -2.56 -23.67 60.93
C GLY A 272 -3.30 -24.35 59.77
N GLU A 273 -4.56 -24.77 60.00
CA GLU A 273 -5.44 -25.29 58.94
C GLU A 273 -5.69 -24.22 57.85
N LEU A 274 -6.11 -23.02 58.25
CA LEU A 274 -6.37 -21.91 57.32
C LEU A 274 -5.11 -21.49 56.54
N TYR A 275 -3.94 -21.50 57.19
CA TYR A 275 -2.67 -21.22 56.55
C TYR A 275 -2.31 -22.31 55.53
N ASN A 276 -2.49 -23.58 55.88
CA ASN A 276 -2.26 -24.69 54.96
C ASN A 276 -3.22 -24.65 53.75
N ASP A 277 -4.45 -24.17 53.91
CA ASP A 277 -5.41 -24.11 52.82
C ASP A 277 -5.29 -22.84 51.96
N PHE A 278 -4.87 -21.71 52.55
CA PHE A 278 -4.95 -20.39 51.92
C PHE A 278 -3.68 -19.53 52.05
N GLY A 279 -2.93 -19.68 53.14
CA GLY A 279 -1.77 -18.84 53.45
C GLY A 279 -0.43 -19.35 52.90
N ASN A 280 -0.38 -20.59 52.40
CA ASN A 280 0.83 -21.13 51.79
C ASN A 280 1.13 -20.48 50.42
N ASP A 281 2.40 -20.55 49.99
CA ASP A 281 2.87 -19.89 48.77
C ASP A 281 2.09 -20.31 47.50
N VAL A 282 1.73 -21.59 47.39
CA VAL A 282 0.99 -22.13 46.23
C VAL A 282 -0.44 -21.59 46.20
N ALA A 283 -1.11 -21.52 47.36
CA ALA A 283 -2.45 -20.97 47.48
C ALA A 283 -2.45 -19.47 47.19
N ILE A 284 -1.49 -18.72 47.74
CA ILE A 284 -1.33 -17.27 47.50
C ILE A 284 -1.09 -17.00 46.01
N ASP A 285 -0.15 -17.71 45.37
CA ASP A 285 0.13 -17.54 43.93
C ASP A 285 -1.11 -17.81 43.08
N ASN A 286 -1.85 -18.89 43.37
CA ASN A 286 -3.09 -19.20 42.67
C ASN A 286 -4.16 -18.11 42.85
N LEU A 287 -4.31 -17.56 44.05
CA LEU A 287 -5.28 -16.49 44.31
C LEU A 287 -4.94 -15.20 43.56
N ILE A 288 -3.64 -14.87 43.49
CA ILE A 288 -3.14 -13.74 42.70
C ILE A 288 -3.43 -13.97 41.23
N LYS A 289 -3.06 -15.14 40.68
CA LYS A 289 -3.34 -15.50 39.28
C LYS A 289 -4.83 -15.45 38.96
N GLU A 290 -5.68 -16.01 39.81
CA GLU A 290 -7.14 -15.94 39.65
C GLU A 290 -7.67 -14.51 39.65
N ALA A 291 -7.16 -13.66 40.55
CA ALA A 291 -7.54 -12.25 40.58
C ALA A 291 -7.11 -11.54 39.28
N VAL A 292 -5.89 -11.78 38.79
CA VAL A 292 -5.43 -11.25 37.49
C VAL A 292 -6.34 -11.70 36.35
N VAL A 293 -6.66 -12.99 36.29
CA VAL A 293 -7.56 -13.56 35.27
C VAL A 293 -8.95 -12.92 35.31
N ARG A 294 -9.52 -12.71 36.51
CA ARG A 294 -10.81 -12.02 36.67
C ARG A 294 -10.78 -10.60 36.10
N TYR A 295 -9.72 -9.84 36.37
CA TYR A 295 -9.56 -8.48 35.82
C TYR A 295 -9.47 -8.51 34.29
N VAL A 296 -8.64 -9.38 33.73
CA VAL A 296 -8.49 -9.50 32.28
C VAL A 296 -9.82 -9.88 31.62
N ILE A 297 -10.54 -10.87 32.15
CA ILE A 297 -11.86 -11.28 31.62
C ILE A 297 -12.85 -10.12 31.65
N LYS A 298 -12.88 -9.35 32.75
CA LYS A 298 -13.75 -8.17 32.88
C LYS A 298 -13.48 -7.15 31.77
N ILE A 299 -12.22 -6.84 31.51
CA ILE A 299 -11.83 -5.85 30.48
C ILE A 299 -12.06 -6.38 29.07
N MET A 300 -11.75 -7.65 28.82
CA MET A 300 -11.98 -8.30 27.54
C MET A 300 -13.48 -8.42 27.20
N GLY A 301 -14.32 -8.61 28.21
CA GLY A 301 -15.78 -8.65 28.10
C GLY A 301 -16.47 -7.29 27.96
N GLN A 302 -15.77 -6.18 28.21
CA GLN A 302 -16.32 -4.84 27.98
C GLN A 302 -16.42 -4.57 26.47
N LYS A 303 -17.64 -4.33 26.00
CA LYS A 303 -17.86 -3.71 24.67
C LYS A 303 -17.19 -2.33 24.69
N ALA A 304 -16.49 -1.98 23.62
CA ALA A 304 -15.92 -0.64 23.48
C ALA A 304 -17.05 0.37 23.63
N ALA A 305 -16.90 1.32 24.55
CA ALA A 305 -17.73 2.51 24.55
C ALA A 305 -17.45 3.23 23.22
N ALA A 306 -18.48 3.29 22.37
CA ALA A 306 -18.44 3.98 21.08
C ALA A 306 -18.29 5.48 21.28
#